data_AF-A0A929JBN1-F1
#
_entry.id   AF-A0A929JBN1-F1
#
_cell.length_a   1.000
_cell.length_b   1.000
_cell.length_c   1.000
_cell.angle_alpha   90.00
_cell.angle_beta   90.00
_cell.angle_gamma   90.00
#
_symmetry.space_group_name_H-M   'P 1'
#
loop_
_entity.id
_entity.type
_entity.pdbx_description
1 polymer ?
#
loop_
_entity_poly.entity_id
_entity_poly.type
_entity_poly.pdbx_seq_one_letter_code
_entity_poly.pdbx_strand_id
1 'polypeptide(L)'
;MALKAYRPFYPPGILEAFAPVVDQGLPMPDVERLYLGDGMLAADQQAMPGITAPYVLNDGQHFGQYVGSLPFFLNFPFGYTSFDVNWFEAAGVAVAAFDDAGRENPYPLYRVRAHDASDNVLASVDAVAPISGEANCQGCHGAPADGGNGSATRNMDAEVATTLDDPQLGEIPLEVSKEYAADINILRLHDQKHGTMLEGSTPVVCQTCHYTPALDLAQVGPMGPENDPINANGRDQVKNKSMSNVMHSHHATVTDADGVPLFPAMPPPVDASGNLRNPLLADGIMQETCYQCHPGRRTSCLRGAMSTGGMLCQDCHGDMAQVGDDFSRNVGPDNVGAFELADDFYTNHATPRVPWANEPGCGSCHTGDAMDNMAGAAGTITSPDDGIRLMQAWLIGDAKATPIVPSNKRFAETTVASTGNPQLYRVSTGHEGVLCEACHGATHAIFPNANPNANDNVASMQLQGHAGVISECSTCHIGDMGITLDGPHGMHPVGSAGNDFADGGHEDIAESSPDQCRACHGRNGEGTALSVMFTDRILQCDEKTAFCPDGDSQLFPKGYQVTCTDCHDNEL
;
A
#
# COMPACT_ATOMS: atom_id res chain seq x y z
N MET A 1 14.89 -23.84 4.26
CA MET A 1 13.43 -24.04 4.48
C MET A 1 12.61 -23.26 3.46
N ALA A 2 12.87 -21.95 3.28
CA ALA A 2 12.19 -21.08 2.31
C ALA A 2 12.09 -21.65 0.89
N LEU A 3 13.19 -22.17 0.30
CA LEU A 3 13.17 -22.74 -1.04
C LEU A 3 12.13 -23.87 -1.22
N LYS A 4 11.95 -24.71 -0.19
CA LYS A 4 10.95 -25.80 -0.21
C LYS A 4 9.53 -25.25 -0.18
N ALA A 5 9.31 -24.16 0.56
CA ALA A 5 8.01 -23.51 0.65
C ALA A 5 7.61 -22.81 -0.66
N TYR A 6 8.59 -22.24 -1.37
CA TYR A 6 8.33 -21.56 -2.65
C TYR A 6 8.27 -22.49 -3.86
N ARG A 7 8.88 -23.69 -3.77
CA ARG A 7 8.95 -24.66 -4.87
C ARG A 7 7.61 -24.88 -5.61
N PRO A 8 6.45 -25.05 -4.93
CA PRO A 8 5.18 -25.26 -5.62
C PRO A 8 4.78 -24.10 -6.54
N PHE A 9 5.27 -22.89 -6.31
CA PHE A 9 4.91 -21.70 -7.11
C PHE A 9 5.68 -21.58 -8.42
N TYR A 10 6.73 -22.37 -8.60
CA TYR A 10 7.53 -22.43 -9.84
C TYR A 10 7.14 -23.67 -10.66
N PRO A 11 7.37 -23.66 -11.98
CA PRO A 11 7.32 -24.89 -12.76
C PRO A 11 8.32 -25.93 -12.20
N PRO A 12 8.00 -27.24 -12.28
CA PRO A 12 8.85 -28.28 -11.70
C PRO A 12 10.31 -28.20 -12.19
N GLY A 13 11.27 -28.20 -11.25
CA GLY A 13 12.71 -28.23 -11.54
C GLY A 13 13.35 -26.87 -11.81
N ILE A 14 12.56 -25.79 -11.95
CA ILE A 14 13.08 -24.45 -12.25
C ILE A 14 13.89 -23.92 -11.06
N LEU A 15 13.33 -23.96 -9.85
CA LEU A 15 13.96 -23.38 -8.67
C LEU A 15 15.30 -24.05 -8.32
N GLU A 16 15.46 -25.34 -8.64
CA GLU A 16 16.74 -26.07 -8.52
C GLU A 16 17.81 -25.61 -9.51
N ALA A 17 17.41 -25.11 -10.69
CA ALA A 17 18.33 -24.60 -11.70
C ALA A 17 18.96 -23.26 -11.28
N PHE A 18 18.29 -22.48 -10.43
CA PHE A 18 18.76 -21.22 -9.84
C PHE A 18 19.47 -21.44 -8.50
N ALA A 19 20.34 -22.47 -8.43
CA ALA A 19 20.92 -23.03 -7.21
C ALA A 19 21.17 -21.98 -6.09
N PRO A 20 20.70 -22.22 -4.86
CA PRO A 20 20.67 -21.21 -3.80
C PRO A 20 22.09 -20.83 -3.37
N VAL A 21 22.53 -19.64 -3.76
CA VAL A 21 23.68 -18.97 -3.16
C VAL A 21 23.15 -18.12 -2.00
N VAL A 22 23.91 -18.09 -0.89
CA VAL A 22 23.62 -17.19 0.23
C VAL A 22 23.55 -15.75 -0.31
N ASP A 23 22.61 -14.96 0.20
CA ASP A 23 22.38 -13.57 -0.22
C ASP A 23 22.01 -13.40 -1.69
N GLN A 24 21.49 -14.45 -2.32
CA GLN A 24 20.86 -14.38 -3.63
C GLN A 24 19.34 -14.53 -3.51
N GLY A 25 18.61 -13.63 -4.16
CA GLY A 25 17.15 -13.58 -4.16
C GLY A 25 16.49 -14.76 -4.86
N LEU A 26 15.17 -14.82 -4.84
CA LEU A 26 14.40 -15.79 -5.64
C LEU A 26 14.36 -15.35 -7.11
N PRO A 27 14.36 -16.30 -8.07
CA PRO A 27 14.21 -15.96 -9.48
C PRO A 27 12.82 -15.39 -9.75
N MET A 28 12.73 -14.18 -10.30
CA MET A 28 11.47 -13.49 -10.58
C MET A 28 11.17 -13.51 -12.07
N PRO A 29 9.93 -13.83 -12.49
CA PRO A 29 9.58 -13.92 -13.88
C PRO A 29 9.57 -12.55 -14.56
N ASP A 30 10.09 -12.49 -15.78
CA ASP A 30 9.93 -11.35 -16.68
C ASP A 30 8.56 -11.41 -17.34
N VAL A 31 7.58 -10.77 -16.69
CA VAL A 31 6.19 -10.77 -17.16
C VAL A 31 6.01 -9.91 -18.41
N GLU A 32 6.82 -8.86 -18.60
CA GLU A 32 6.77 -8.03 -19.81
C GLU A 32 7.14 -8.86 -21.03
N ARG A 33 8.26 -9.58 -20.99
CA ARG A 33 8.66 -10.46 -22.10
C ARG A 33 7.67 -11.61 -22.32
N LEU A 34 7.15 -12.20 -21.23
CA LEU A 34 6.18 -13.29 -21.33
C LEU A 34 4.91 -12.84 -22.06
N TYR A 35 4.33 -11.70 -21.69
CA TYR A 35 3.02 -11.32 -22.20
C TYR A 35 3.05 -10.35 -23.39
N LEU A 36 4.06 -9.50 -23.47
CA LEU A 36 4.18 -8.45 -24.50
C LEU A 36 5.32 -8.71 -25.48
N GLY A 37 6.23 -9.65 -25.16
CA GLY A 37 7.39 -10.00 -25.96
C GLY A 37 7.22 -11.27 -26.79
N ASP A 38 8.17 -12.19 -26.66
CA ASP A 38 8.27 -13.41 -27.46
C ASP A 38 7.47 -14.60 -26.89
N GLY A 39 6.74 -14.40 -25.79
CA GLY A 39 5.99 -15.47 -25.13
C GLY A 39 6.85 -16.39 -24.26
N MET A 40 8.15 -16.11 -24.12
CA MET A 40 9.04 -16.95 -23.33
C MET A 40 9.03 -16.50 -21.86
N LEU A 41 8.74 -17.43 -20.95
CA LEU A 41 8.94 -17.23 -19.53
C LEU A 41 10.45 -17.22 -19.23
N ALA A 42 11.01 -16.03 -19.11
CA ALA A 42 12.34 -15.79 -18.57
C ALA A 42 12.24 -15.42 -17.08
N ALA A 43 13.34 -15.55 -16.34
CA ALA A 43 13.40 -15.09 -14.97
C ALA A 43 14.78 -14.51 -14.67
N ASP A 44 14.80 -13.44 -13.88
CA ASP A 44 16.01 -12.80 -13.38
C ASP A 44 16.16 -13.02 -11.89
N GLN A 45 17.40 -13.08 -11.42
CA GLN A 45 17.73 -13.31 -10.02
C GLN A 45 18.76 -12.27 -9.58
N GLN A 46 18.53 -11.64 -8.44
CA GLN A 46 19.36 -10.53 -7.97
C GLN A 46 20.09 -10.89 -6.68
N ALA A 47 21.28 -10.33 -6.50
CA ALA A 47 22.03 -10.43 -5.26
C ALA A 47 21.57 -9.35 -4.27
N MET A 48 21.66 -9.65 -2.98
CA MET A 48 21.54 -8.65 -1.93
C MET A 48 22.73 -7.67 -2.02
N PRO A 49 22.52 -6.37 -1.78
CA PRO A 49 23.60 -5.45 -1.49
C PRO A 49 24.50 -5.99 -0.38
N GLY A 50 25.82 -5.94 -0.59
CA GLY A 50 26.79 -6.43 0.39
C GLY A 50 27.03 -7.95 0.44
N ILE A 51 26.56 -8.73 -0.54
CA ILE A 51 26.78 -10.19 -0.68
C ILE A 51 28.24 -10.66 -0.45
N THR A 52 29.24 -9.81 -0.75
CA THR A 52 30.67 -10.13 -0.61
C THR A 52 31.16 -10.08 0.83
N ALA A 53 30.62 -9.16 1.64
CA ALA A 53 30.92 -9.01 3.06
C ALA A 53 29.79 -8.21 3.75
N PRO A 54 28.71 -8.89 4.16
CA PRO A 54 27.59 -8.25 4.84
C PRO A 54 28.07 -7.38 6.03
N TYR A 55 27.42 -6.23 6.27
CA TYR A 55 27.75 -5.21 7.31
C TYR A 55 29.07 -4.46 7.16
N VAL A 56 30.02 -4.97 6.38
CA VAL A 56 31.35 -4.36 6.21
C VAL A 56 31.43 -3.65 4.87
N LEU A 57 31.02 -4.32 3.80
CA LEU A 57 30.96 -3.79 2.46
C LEU A 57 29.48 -3.61 2.09
N ASN A 58 29.03 -2.37 1.93
CA ASN A 58 27.72 -2.06 1.38
C ASN A 58 27.84 -1.90 -0.14
N ASP A 59 28.39 -2.95 -0.78
CA ASP A 59 28.63 -2.96 -2.22
C ASP A 59 27.29 -3.03 -2.95
N GLY A 60 26.94 -1.94 -3.63
CA GLY A 60 25.72 -1.84 -4.40
C GLY A 60 25.64 -2.90 -5.50
N GLN A 61 24.43 -3.35 -5.81
CA GLN A 61 24.15 -4.25 -6.92
C GLN A 61 23.44 -3.49 -8.03
N HIS A 62 23.70 -3.86 -9.28
CA HIS A 62 22.96 -3.33 -10.41
C HIS A 62 21.55 -3.94 -10.44
N PHE A 63 20.57 -3.14 -10.84
CA PHE A 63 19.24 -3.64 -11.17
C PHE A 63 19.34 -4.50 -12.43
N GLY A 64 18.94 -5.77 -12.31
CA GLY A 64 18.98 -6.76 -13.40
C GLY A 64 17.86 -6.61 -14.43
N GLN A 65 16.79 -5.87 -14.11
CA GLN A 65 15.63 -5.70 -14.99
C GLN A 65 15.34 -4.22 -15.28
N TYR A 66 14.86 -3.98 -16.50
CA TYR A 66 14.23 -2.74 -16.91
C TYR A 66 12.86 -3.08 -17.48
N VAL A 67 11.81 -2.50 -16.90
CA VAL A 67 10.42 -2.74 -17.28
C VAL A 67 9.92 -1.50 -18.03
N GLY A 68 9.58 -1.65 -19.30
CA GLY A 68 9.03 -0.57 -20.12
C GLY A 68 7.53 -0.42 -19.90
N SER A 69 6.80 -1.52 -20.03
CA SER A 69 5.37 -1.65 -19.75
C SER A 69 5.12 -2.83 -18.82
N LEU A 70 4.30 -2.64 -17.78
CA LEU A 70 3.95 -3.68 -16.83
C LEU A 70 2.62 -4.34 -17.22
N PRO A 71 2.62 -5.59 -17.74
CA PRO A 71 1.40 -6.38 -17.86
C PRO A 71 0.93 -6.83 -16.47
N PHE A 72 -0.38 -6.74 -16.25
CA PHE A 72 -1.03 -7.12 -15.01
C PHE A 72 -2.25 -8.00 -15.30
N PHE A 73 -2.13 -9.29 -15.01
CA PHE A 73 -3.11 -10.37 -15.16
C PHE A 73 -3.83 -10.37 -16.52
N LEU A 74 -3.09 -10.22 -17.62
CA LEU A 74 -3.67 -10.03 -18.97
C LEU A 74 -4.58 -11.17 -19.47
N ASN A 75 -4.44 -12.36 -18.90
CA ASN A 75 -5.33 -13.50 -19.21
C ASN A 75 -6.67 -13.46 -18.46
N PHE A 76 -6.89 -12.46 -17.61
CA PHE A 76 -8.08 -12.32 -16.78
C PHE A 76 -8.88 -11.08 -17.17
N PRO A 77 -10.22 -11.08 -16.98
CA PRO A 77 -11.07 -9.95 -17.35
C PRO A 77 -10.63 -8.62 -16.73
N PHE A 78 -10.20 -8.63 -15.46
CA PHE A 78 -9.76 -7.43 -14.75
C PHE A 78 -8.34 -6.95 -15.12
N GLY A 79 -7.63 -7.70 -15.96
CA GLY A 79 -6.25 -7.43 -16.32
C GLY A 79 -6.07 -6.22 -17.22
N TYR A 80 -4.88 -5.61 -17.18
CA TYR A 80 -4.51 -4.47 -18.00
C TYR A 80 -2.99 -4.38 -18.18
N THR A 81 -2.54 -3.56 -19.13
CA THR A 81 -1.14 -3.15 -19.25
C THR A 81 -0.99 -1.72 -18.77
N SER A 82 -0.08 -1.48 -17.83
CA SER A 82 0.39 -0.13 -17.52
C SER A 82 1.54 0.18 -18.46
N PHE A 83 1.33 1.13 -19.37
CA PHE A 83 2.33 1.52 -20.37
C PHE A 83 3.28 2.58 -19.80
N ASP A 84 4.49 2.61 -20.35
CA ASP A 84 5.47 3.67 -20.09
C ASP A 84 5.87 3.82 -18.61
N VAL A 85 5.83 2.73 -17.83
CA VAL A 85 6.28 2.72 -16.42
C VAL A 85 7.79 2.95 -16.30
N ASN A 86 8.56 2.49 -17.28
CA ASN A 86 9.97 2.83 -17.53
C ASN A 86 10.88 2.83 -16.28
N TRP A 87 10.88 1.75 -15.49
CA TRP A 87 11.69 1.65 -14.27
C TRP A 87 12.73 0.54 -14.31
N PHE A 88 13.71 0.64 -13.43
CA PHE A 88 14.63 -0.44 -13.09
C PHE A 88 14.14 -1.17 -11.85
N GLU A 89 14.21 -2.51 -11.86
CA GLU A 89 13.65 -3.34 -10.79
C GLU A 89 14.68 -4.32 -10.22
N ALA A 90 14.63 -4.52 -8.90
CA ALA A 90 15.40 -5.49 -8.13
C ALA A 90 14.48 -6.54 -7.49
N ALA A 91 13.69 -7.22 -8.31
CA ALA A 91 12.70 -8.17 -7.84
C ALA A 91 13.35 -9.38 -7.15
N GLY A 92 12.67 -9.91 -6.13
CA GLY A 92 13.04 -11.17 -5.48
C GLY A 92 14.20 -11.09 -4.48
N VAL A 93 14.79 -9.91 -4.29
CA VAL A 93 15.73 -9.60 -3.21
C VAL A 93 15.08 -9.88 -1.87
N ALA A 94 15.68 -10.74 -1.06
CA ALA A 94 15.12 -11.19 0.21
C ALA A 94 15.35 -10.15 1.30
N VAL A 95 14.29 -9.45 1.69
CA VAL A 95 14.33 -8.54 2.84
C VAL A 95 13.94 -9.28 4.11
N ALA A 96 14.54 -8.90 5.25
CA ALA A 96 14.19 -9.37 6.58
C ALA A 96 14.03 -8.18 7.54
N ALA A 97 13.11 -8.29 8.51
CA ALA A 97 12.98 -7.30 9.58
C ALA A 97 14.13 -7.39 10.60
N PHE A 98 14.91 -8.47 10.58
CA PHE A 98 16.08 -8.66 11.42
C PHE A 98 17.33 -8.66 10.56
N ASP A 99 18.35 -7.96 11.03
CA ASP A 99 19.69 -8.04 10.45
C ASP A 99 20.49 -9.22 11.06
N ASP A 100 21.67 -9.52 10.53
CA ASP A 100 22.53 -10.63 10.94
C ASP A 100 23.12 -10.44 12.34
N ALA A 101 23.02 -9.23 12.91
CA ALA A 101 23.33 -8.96 14.31
C ALA A 101 22.10 -9.19 15.23
N GLY A 102 20.97 -9.62 14.67
CA GLY A 102 19.71 -9.87 15.36
C GLY A 102 18.95 -8.60 15.73
N ARG A 103 19.31 -7.44 15.18
CA ARG A 103 18.60 -6.18 15.44
C ARG A 103 17.36 -6.11 14.58
N GLU A 104 16.24 -5.79 15.20
CA GLU A 104 14.98 -5.58 14.48
C GLU A 104 14.92 -4.16 13.91
N ASN A 105 14.65 -4.06 12.62
CA ASN A 105 14.27 -2.85 11.91
C ASN A 105 13.29 -3.20 10.77
N PRO A 106 11.97 -2.98 10.97
CA PRO A 106 10.96 -3.26 9.94
C PRO A 106 10.94 -2.22 8.80
N TYR A 107 11.73 -1.14 8.92
CA TYR A 107 11.81 -0.07 7.92
C TYR A 107 13.27 0.17 7.50
N PRO A 108 13.98 -0.85 6.98
CA PRO A 108 15.35 -0.68 6.55
C PRO A 108 15.45 0.34 5.41
N LEU A 109 16.50 1.16 5.45
CA LEU A 109 16.83 2.10 4.39
C LEU A 109 17.74 1.41 3.36
N TYR A 110 17.36 1.52 2.10
CA TYR A 110 18.14 1.11 0.96
C TYR A 110 18.57 2.35 0.19
N ARG A 111 19.85 2.36 -0.22
CA ARG A 111 20.40 3.43 -1.04
C ARG A 111 20.27 3.08 -2.51
N VAL A 112 19.61 3.94 -3.27
CA VAL A 112 19.54 3.87 -4.73
C VAL A 112 20.40 4.98 -5.32
N ARG A 113 21.19 4.64 -6.35
CA ARG A 113 22.06 5.58 -7.06
C ARG A 113 21.89 5.45 -8.56
N ALA A 114 21.83 6.60 -9.23
CA ALA A 114 21.97 6.69 -10.68
C ALA A 114 23.43 7.01 -11.02
N HIS A 115 24.00 6.29 -11.98
CA HIS A 115 25.38 6.48 -12.44
C HIS A 115 25.41 6.82 -13.93
N ASP A 116 26.36 7.63 -14.36
CA ASP A 116 26.65 7.82 -15.78
C ASP A 116 27.48 6.65 -16.36
N ALA A 117 27.75 6.69 -17.67
CA ALA A 117 28.53 5.65 -18.35
C ALA A 117 30.02 5.58 -17.90
N SER A 118 30.51 6.59 -17.16
CA SER A 118 31.85 6.63 -16.58
C SER A 118 31.85 6.27 -15.09
N ASP A 119 30.73 5.73 -14.57
CA ASP A 119 30.51 5.36 -13.18
C ASP A 119 30.48 6.53 -12.18
N ASN A 120 30.26 7.76 -12.65
CA ASN A 120 30.03 8.88 -11.76
C ASN A 120 28.60 8.87 -11.24
N VAL A 121 28.41 9.05 -9.94
CA VAL A 121 27.08 9.19 -9.32
C VAL A 121 26.44 10.50 -9.77
N LEU A 122 25.28 10.41 -10.43
CA LEU A 122 24.47 11.54 -10.86
C LEU A 122 23.44 11.95 -9.81
N ALA A 123 22.83 10.97 -9.14
CA ALA A 123 21.83 11.18 -8.09
C ALA A 123 21.85 10.02 -7.09
N SER A 124 21.42 10.28 -5.86
CA SER A 124 21.33 9.28 -4.79
C SER A 124 20.16 9.63 -3.86
N VAL A 125 19.44 8.61 -3.41
CA VAL A 125 18.40 8.74 -2.38
C VAL A 125 18.39 7.49 -1.51
N ASP A 126 18.09 7.66 -0.22
CA ASP A 126 17.81 6.57 0.70
C ASP A 126 16.30 6.43 0.88
N ALA A 127 15.75 5.26 0.55
CA ALA A 127 14.33 4.97 0.62
C ALA A 127 14.06 3.77 1.52
N VAL A 128 12.89 3.75 2.16
CA VAL A 128 12.45 2.63 2.98
C VAL A 128 12.03 1.47 2.08
N ALA A 129 12.54 0.27 2.35
CA ALA A 129 12.01 -0.98 1.83
C ALA A 129 11.22 -1.66 2.95
N PRO A 130 9.92 -1.33 3.11
CA PRO A 130 9.18 -1.76 4.29
C PRO A 130 9.02 -3.28 4.27
N ILE A 131 9.24 -3.90 5.43
CA ILE A 131 9.02 -5.32 5.62
C ILE A 131 8.18 -5.56 6.85
N SER A 132 7.34 -6.59 6.79
CA SER A 132 6.80 -7.19 7.99
C SER A 132 6.74 -8.70 7.90
N GLY A 133 7.16 -9.34 9.00
CA GLY A 133 6.91 -10.75 9.29
C GLY A 133 5.93 -10.91 10.45
N GLU A 134 5.09 -9.92 10.71
CA GLU A 134 4.18 -9.91 11.86
C GLU A 134 2.79 -10.45 11.49
N ALA A 135 2.45 -11.63 12.00
CA ALA A 135 1.08 -12.13 12.14
C ALA A 135 0.93 -12.74 13.54
N ASN A 136 0.07 -12.17 14.38
CA ASN A 136 -0.10 -12.56 15.78
C ASN A 136 -1.14 -13.68 15.97
N CYS A 137 -1.08 -14.73 15.13
CA CYS A 137 -1.99 -15.87 15.23
C CYS A 137 -1.93 -16.53 16.62
N GLN A 138 -0.74 -16.53 17.23
CA GLN A 138 -0.50 -17.04 18.59
C GLN A 138 -1.35 -16.38 19.68
N GLY A 139 -1.83 -15.14 19.45
CA GLY A 139 -2.71 -14.46 20.40
C GLY A 139 -3.96 -15.28 20.73
N CYS A 140 -4.49 -16.01 19.74
CA CYS A 140 -5.70 -16.84 19.89
C CYS A 140 -5.44 -18.34 19.74
N HIS A 141 -4.49 -18.72 18.87
CA HIS A 141 -4.11 -20.11 18.57
C HIS A 141 -2.96 -20.63 19.44
N GLY A 142 -2.34 -19.77 20.26
CA GLY A 142 -1.32 -20.19 21.23
C GLY A 142 -1.95 -20.83 22.47
N ALA A 143 -1.17 -21.69 23.13
CA ALA A 143 -1.54 -22.22 24.42
C ALA A 143 -1.58 -21.10 25.49
N PRO A 144 -2.51 -21.17 26.47
CA PRO A 144 -2.47 -20.27 27.63
C PRO A 144 -1.13 -20.30 28.39
N ALA A 145 -0.45 -21.45 28.40
CA ALA A 145 0.88 -21.60 29.00
C ALA A 145 1.95 -20.72 28.33
N ASP A 146 1.78 -20.40 27.05
CA ASP A 146 2.71 -19.58 26.26
C ASP A 146 2.24 -18.12 26.13
N GLY A 147 1.14 -17.75 26.79
CA GLY A 147 0.58 -16.39 26.78
C GLY A 147 -0.52 -16.15 25.75
N GLY A 148 -0.99 -17.20 25.05
CA GLY A 148 -2.20 -17.11 24.23
C GLY A 148 -3.47 -16.97 25.08
N ASN A 149 -4.53 -16.36 24.53
CA ASN A 149 -5.81 -16.22 25.25
C ASN A 149 -6.65 -17.52 25.23
N GLY A 150 -6.24 -18.54 24.46
CA GLY A 150 -6.88 -19.85 24.36
C GLY A 150 -8.23 -19.87 23.66
N SER A 151 -8.66 -18.76 23.04
CA SER A 151 -9.97 -18.64 22.38
C SER A 151 -10.16 -19.60 21.20
N ALA A 152 -9.09 -19.91 20.46
CA ALA A 152 -9.14 -20.91 19.39
C ALA A 152 -8.87 -22.34 19.90
N THR A 153 -7.89 -22.50 20.79
CA THR A 153 -7.42 -23.83 21.24
C THR A 153 -8.40 -24.56 22.16
N ARG A 154 -9.32 -23.84 22.83
CA ARG A 154 -10.37 -24.44 23.68
C ARG A 154 -11.29 -25.44 22.98
N ASN A 155 -11.43 -25.34 21.66
CA ASN A 155 -12.30 -26.19 20.85
C ASN A 155 -11.53 -27.33 20.15
N MET A 156 -10.23 -27.47 20.45
CA MET A 156 -9.40 -28.48 19.85
C MET A 156 -9.56 -29.82 20.56
N ASP A 157 -9.75 -30.88 19.79
CA ASP A 157 -9.87 -32.25 20.33
C ASP A 157 -8.48 -32.86 20.64
N ALA A 158 -7.46 -32.41 19.91
CA ALA A 158 -6.07 -32.79 20.13
C ALA A 158 -5.45 -32.03 21.32
N GLU A 159 -4.32 -32.55 21.81
CA GLU A 159 -3.52 -31.84 22.82
C GLU A 159 -3.08 -30.47 22.27
N VAL A 160 -3.07 -29.44 23.12
CA VAL A 160 -2.61 -28.11 22.73
C VAL A 160 -1.09 -28.09 22.71
N ALA A 161 -0.50 -27.84 21.54
CA ALA A 161 0.94 -27.67 21.40
C ALA A 161 1.39 -26.41 22.14
N THR A 162 2.57 -26.51 22.72
CA THR A 162 3.25 -25.46 23.48
C THR A 162 4.67 -25.23 22.95
N THR A 163 5.33 -24.18 23.43
CA THR A 163 6.75 -23.93 23.13
C THR A 163 7.67 -25.11 23.44
N LEU A 164 7.29 -26.01 24.35
CA LEU A 164 8.05 -27.22 24.68
C LEU A 164 8.08 -28.25 23.55
N ASP A 165 7.17 -28.13 22.58
CA ASP A 165 7.11 -29.01 21.41
C ASP A 165 8.05 -28.54 20.28
N ASP A 166 8.67 -27.36 20.40
CA ASP A 166 9.66 -26.87 19.44
C ASP A 166 11.01 -27.59 19.63
N PRO A 167 11.50 -28.35 18.63
CA PRO A 167 12.79 -29.01 18.71
C PRO A 167 13.98 -28.06 18.79
N GLN A 168 13.81 -26.77 18.47
CA GLN A 168 14.83 -25.72 18.53
C GLN A 168 14.69 -24.81 19.76
N LEU A 169 13.85 -25.17 20.73
CA LEU A 169 13.66 -24.37 21.94
C LEU A 169 15.00 -24.11 22.64
N GLY A 170 15.33 -22.83 22.82
CA GLY A 170 16.58 -22.37 23.43
C GLY A 170 17.73 -22.11 22.46
N GLU A 171 17.58 -22.50 21.18
CA GLU A 171 18.52 -22.15 20.09
C GLU A 171 18.04 -20.92 19.29
N ILE A 172 16.73 -20.68 19.27
CA ILE A 172 16.08 -19.55 18.59
C ILE A 172 15.36 -18.63 19.60
N PRO A 173 15.02 -17.38 19.21
CA PRO A 173 14.25 -16.49 20.08
C PRO A 173 12.92 -17.13 20.52
N LEU A 174 12.55 -16.96 21.79
CA LEU A 174 11.35 -17.59 22.38
C LEU A 174 10.07 -17.29 21.60
N GLU A 175 9.92 -16.08 21.05
CA GLU A 175 8.74 -15.72 20.26
C GLU A 175 8.60 -16.58 18.99
N VAL A 176 9.70 -17.03 18.40
CA VAL A 176 9.68 -17.95 17.25
C VAL A 176 9.18 -19.33 17.67
N SER A 177 9.58 -19.82 18.86
CA SER A 177 9.06 -21.08 19.40
C SER A 177 7.57 -21.02 19.74
N LYS A 178 7.07 -19.84 20.17
CA LYS A 178 5.63 -19.64 20.41
C LYS A 178 4.83 -19.64 19.12
N GLU A 179 5.35 -18.99 18.08
CA GLU A 179 4.78 -19.03 16.73
C GLU A 179 4.74 -20.47 16.20
N TYR A 180 5.83 -21.24 16.34
CA TYR A 180 5.87 -22.66 15.98
C TYR A 180 4.77 -23.49 16.66
N ALA A 181 4.56 -23.29 17.97
CA ALA A 181 3.49 -23.98 18.69
C ALA A 181 2.09 -23.57 18.22
N ALA A 182 1.88 -22.28 17.95
CA ALA A 182 0.63 -21.78 17.40
C ALA A 182 0.35 -22.35 15.99
N ASP A 183 1.36 -22.48 15.15
CA ASP A 183 1.25 -23.08 13.81
C ASP A 183 0.79 -24.54 13.88
N ILE A 184 1.33 -25.33 14.82
CA ILE A 184 0.86 -26.69 15.07
C ILE A 184 -0.62 -26.69 15.46
N ASN A 185 -1.03 -25.81 16.37
CA ASN A 185 -2.43 -25.71 16.79
C ASN A 185 -3.36 -25.31 15.64
N ILE A 186 -2.92 -24.42 14.74
CA ILE A 186 -3.65 -24.05 13.52
C ILE A 186 -3.82 -25.27 12.61
N LEU A 187 -2.75 -26.03 12.37
CA LEU A 187 -2.81 -27.24 11.54
C LEU A 187 -3.74 -28.30 12.16
N ARG A 188 -3.71 -28.50 13.48
CA ARG A 188 -4.61 -29.41 14.18
C ARG A 188 -6.08 -29.01 14.06
N LEU A 189 -6.38 -27.72 14.22
CA LEU A 189 -7.73 -27.19 14.03
C LEU A 189 -8.19 -27.32 12.58
N HIS A 190 -7.28 -27.10 11.62
CA HIS A 190 -7.56 -27.33 10.20
C HIS A 190 -7.88 -28.81 9.94
N ASP A 191 -7.04 -29.72 10.42
CA ASP A 191 -7.20 -31.18 10.30
C ASP A 191 -8.52 -31.64 10.93
N GLN A 192 -8.87 -31.16 12.13
CA GLN A 192 -10.13 -31.45 12.79
C GLN A 192 -11.34 -30.97 11.98
N LYS A 193 -11.28 -29.75 11.45
CA LYS A 193 -12.39 -29.13 10.70
C LYS A 193 -12.60 -29.77 9.33
N HIS A 194 -11.52 -30.15 8.66
CA HIS A 194 -11.54 -30.59 7.25
C HIS A 194 -11.26 -32.08 7.05
N GLY A 195 -10.94 -32.82 8.12
CA GLY A 195 -10.56 -34.24 8.05
C GLY A 195 -9.23 -34.47 7.34
N THR A 196 -8.32 -33.49 7.37
CA THR A 196 -6.99 -33.59 6.75
C THR A 196 -5.94 -34.16 7.72
N MET A 197 -4.70 -34.34 7.25
CA MET A 197 -3.55 -34.79 8.05
C MET A 197 -2.32 -33.91 7.75
N LEU A 198 -2.50 -32.60 7.71
CA LEU A 198 -1.50 -31.62 7.34
C LEU A 198 -0.41 -31.45 8.40
N GLU A 199 -0.71 -31.62 9.70
CA GLU A 199 0.32 -31.59 10.75
C GLU A 199 1.43 -32.63 10.46
N GLY A 200 1.06 -33.81 9.96
CA GLY A 200 1.99 -34.87 9.58
C GLY A 200 2.69 -34.65 8.23
N SER A 201 2.39 -33.58 7.51
CA SER A 201 2.80 -33.34 6.12
C SER A 201 3.63 -32.06 5.95
N THR A 202 4.55 -31.79 6.88
CA THR A 202 5.36 -30.56 6.91
C THR A 202 6.55 -30.54 5.92
N PRO A 203 6.97 -29.37 5.42
CA PRO A 203 6.39 -28.04 5.67
C PRO A 203 5.07 -27.85 4.92
N VAL A 204 4.11 -27.19 5.58
CA VAL A 204 2.81 -26.84 4.99
C VAL A 204 2.85 -25.39 4.52
N VAL A 205 2.43 -25.17 3.28
CA VAL A 205 2.24 -23.83 2.72
C VAL A 205 0.80 -23.70 2.29
N CYS A 206 0.01 -22.94 3.04
CA CYS A 206 -1.44 -22.79 2.85
C CYS A 206 -1.78 -22.42 1.40
N GLN A 207 -0.94 -21.59 0.78
CA GLN A 207 -1.12 -21.08 -0.57
C GLN A 207 -0.93 -22.14 -1.66
N THR A 208 -0.43 -23.32 -1.33
CA THR A 208 -0.46 -24.49 -2.24
C THR A 208 -1.90 -24.93 -2.50
N CYS A 209 -2.79 -24.78 -1.52
CA CYS A 209 -4.22 -25.08 -1.66
C CYS A 209 -5.06 -23.80 -1.81
N HIS A 210 -4.73 -22.72 -1.12
CA HIS A 210 -5.52 -21.49 -1.09
C HIS A 210 -4.86 -20.39 -1.94
N TYR A 211 -5.35 -20.19 -3.17
CA TYR A 211 -4.75 -19.23 -4.09
C TYR A 211 -4.58 -17.83 -3.48
N THR A 212 -3.47 -17.17 -3.81
CA THR A 212 -3.27 -15.74 -3.56
C THR A 212 -2.63 -15.11 -4.80
N PRO A 213 -3.25 -14.07 -5.39
CA PRO A 213 -2.67 -13.38 -6.55
C PRO A 213 -1.25 -12.86 -6.31
N ALA A 214 -0.90 -12.46 -5.08
CA ALA A 214 0.42 -11.93 -4.76
C ALA A 214 1.58 -12.92 -4.91
N LEU A 215 1.31 -14.23 -4.83
CA LEU A 215 2.33 -15.27 -5.06
C LEU A 215 2.28 -15.84 -6.49
N ASP A 216 1.33 -15.39 -7.31
CA ASP A 216 1.26 -15.73 -8.72
C ASP A 216 2.11 -14.75 -9.55
N LEU A 217 3.43 -14.88 -9.37
CA LEU A 217 4.41 -13.97 -9.95
C LEU A 217 4.35 -13.94 -11.49
N ALA A 218 4.03 -15.08 -12.11
CA ALA A 218 3.87 -15.20 -13.55
C ALA A 218 2.45 -14.86 -14.03
N GLN A 219 1.53 -14.57 -13.12
CA GLN A 219 0.15 -14.15 -13.40
C GLN A 219 -0.65 -15.19 -14.21
N VAL A 220 -0.39 -16.47 -13.98
CA VAL A 220 -1.00 -17.60 -14.71
C VAL A 220 -2.34 -18.06 -14.13
N GLY A 221 -2.68 -17.61 -12.93
CA GLY A 221 -3.88 -17.94 -12.19
C GLY A 221 -3.75 -19.06 -11.18
N PRO A 222 -4.87 -19.42 -10.54
CA PRO A 222 -4.97 -20.60 -9.69
C PRO A 222 -4.60 -21.88 -10.46
N MET A 223 -3.74 -22.71 -9.86
CA MET A 223 -3.24 -23.95 -10.44
C MET A 223 -3.69 -25.19 -9.64
N GLY A 224 -4.03 -26.25 -10.35
CA GLY A 224 -4.37 -27.56 -9.81
C GLY A 224 -4.22 -28.67 -10.86
N PRO A 225 -4.21 -29.94 -10.47
CA PRO A 225 -4.11 -31.04 -11.42
C PRO A 225 -5.27 -31.08 -12.43
N GLU A 226 -6.39 -30.42 -12.13
CA GLU A 226 -7.55 -30.31 -13.00
C GLU A 226 -7.33 -29.39 -14.21
N ASN A 227 -6.57 -28.30 -14.05
CA ASN A 227 -6.34 -27.33 -15.11
C ASN A 227 -4.92 -27.35 -15.68
N ASP A 228 -3.92 -27.77 -14.91
CA ASP A 228 -2.55 -28.01 -15.42
C ASP A 228 -1.85 -29.16 -14.67
N PRO A 229 -2.07 -30.43 -15.06
CA PRO A 229 -1.47 -31.58 -14.38
C PRO A 229 0.07 -31.64 -14.46
N ILE A 230 0.70 -30.88 -15.36
CA ILE A 230 2.15 -30.88 -15.54
C ILE A 230 2.77 -29.82 -14.63
N ASN A 231 2.24 -28.59 -14.66
CA ASN A 231 2.84 -27.45 -13.98
C ASN A 231 2.16 -27.11 -12.65
N ALA A 232 1.05 -27.75 -12.27
CA ALA A 232 0.43 -27.53 -10.97
C ALA A 232 1.40 -27.76 -9.81
N ASN A 233 2.39 -28.65 -9.97
CA ASN A 233 3.52 -28.83 -9.04
C ASN A 233 3.07 -28.99 -7.58
N GLY A 234 2.03 -29.80 -7.36
CA GLY A 234 1.45 -30.08 -6.04
C GLY A 234 0.40 -29.08 -5.57
N ARG A 235 0.13 -28.01 -6.32
CA ARG A 235 -0.96 -27.07 -6.04
C ARG A 235 -2.34 -27.70 -6.26
N ASP A 236 -3.30 -27.27 -5.45
CA ASP A 236 -4.72 -27.65 -5.52
C ASP A 236 -5.62 -26.41 -5.36
N GLN A 237 -5.26 -25.33 -6.06
CA GLN A 237 -5.83 -24.00 -5.85
C GLN A 237 -7.21 -23.82 -6.46
N VAL A 238 -7.58 -24.66 -7.42
CA VAL A 238 -8.87 -24.55 -8.13
C VAL A 238 -10.03 -25.18 -7.35
N LYS A 239 -9.76 -26.03 -6.36
CA LYS A 239 -10.79 -26.69 -5.53
C LYS A 239 -11.13 -25.94 -4.25
N ASN A 240 -10.29 -24.99 -3.86
CA ASN A 240 -10.37 -24.33 -2.56
C ASN A 240 -10.52 -22.82 -2.75
N LYS A 241 -11.23 -22.19 -1.81
CA LYS A 241 -11.32 -20.74 -1.78
C LYS A 241 -9.93 -20.12 -1.56
N SER A 242 -9.77 -18.87 -1.98
CA SER A 242 -8.53 -18.11 -1.88
C SER A 242 -8.09 -17.97 -0.42
N MET A 243 -6.83 -17.63 -0.21
CA MET A 243 -6.30 -17.37 1.13
C MET A 243 -7.01 -16.19 1.81
N SER A 244 -7.34 -15.13 1.05
CA SER A 244 -8.10 -14.01 1.57
C SER A 244 -9.48 -14.46 2.05
N ASN A 245 -10.19 -15.25 1.24
CA ASN A 245 -11.53 -15.70 1.58
C ASN A 245 -11.54 -16.51 2.88
N VAL A 246 -10.71 -17.56 2.97
CA VAL A 246 -10.77 -18.50 4.11
C VAL A 246 -10.33 -17.86 5.41
N MET A 247 -9.41 -16.89 5.37
CA MET A 247 -9.03 -16.12 6.54
C MET A 247 -10.14 -15.17 6.94
N HIS A 248 -10.59 -14.29 6.04
CA HIS A 248 -11.47 -13.20 6.43
C HIS A 248 -12.90 -13.68 6.71
N SER A 249 -13.48 -14.50 5.82
CA SER A 249 -14.87 -14.95 5.98
C SER A 249 -15.07 -15.83 7.21
N HIS A 250 -14.08 -16.67 7.55
CA HIS A 250 -14.17 -17.48 8.76
C HIS A 250 -14.08 -16.61 10.02
N HIS A 251 -13.05 -15.76 10.11
CA HIS A 251 -12.83 -14.92 11.29
C HIS A 251 -13.88 -13.82 11.46
N ALA A 252 -14.60 -13.43 10.40
CA ALA A 252 -15.77 -12.56 10.51
C ALA A 252 -16.93 -13.19 11.32
N THR A 253 -16.95 -14.53 11.48
CA THR A 253 -18.06 -15.26 12.11
C THR A 253 -17.71 -15.86 13.47
N VAL A 254 -16.45 -15.80 13.90
CA VAL A 254 -16.04 -16.43 15.16
C VAL A 254 -16.54 -15.63 16.36
N THR A 255 -17.06 -16.35 17.35
CA THR A 255 -17.55 -15.78 18.61
C THR A 255 -16.83 -16.39 19.80
N ASP A 256 -16.82 -15.67 20.91
CA ASP A 256 -16.38 -16.20 22.20
C ASP A 256 -17.39 -17.22 22.79
N ALA A 257 -17.17 -17.62 24.04
CA ALA A 257 -18.02 -18.57 24.74
C ALA A 257 -19.44 -18.04 25.05
N ASP A 258 -19.60 -16.72 25.10
CA ASP A 258 -20.88 -16.05 25.38
C ASP A 258 -21.63 -15.69 24.09
N GLY A 259 -21.08 -16.04 22.92
CA GLY A 259 -21.66 -15.77 21.61
C GLY A 259 -21.40 -14.35 21.11
N VAL A 260 -20.48 -13.61 21.73
CA VAL A 260 -20.07 -12.27 21.32
C VAL A 260 -19.02 -12.40 20.21
N PRO A 261 -19.09 -11.62 19.11
CA PRO A 261 -18.05 -11.61 18.10
C PRO A 261 -16.67 -11.38 18.72
N LEU A 262 -15.70 -12.21 18.37
CA LEU A 262 -14.34 -12.10 18.91
C LEU A 262 -13.64 -10.81 18.46
N PHE A 263 -13.99 -10.34 17.26
CA PHE A 263 -13.46 -9.13 16.65
C PHE A 263 -14.49 -8.00 16.76
N PRO A 264 -14.20 -6.93 17.52
CA PRO A 264 -15.14 -5.82 17.68
C PRO A 264 -15.30 -5.00 16.39
N ALA A 265 -16.46 -4.39 16.22
CA ALA A 265 -16.73 -3.48 15.10
C ALA A 265 -16.04 -2.11 15.31
N MET A 266 -15.45 -1.56 14.26
CA MET A 266 -14.87 -0.22 14.27
C MET A 266 -15.96 0.86 14.18
N PRO A 267 -15.97 1.89 15.05
CA PRO A 267 -16.82 3.05 14.88
C PRO A 267 -16.52 3.80 13.57
N PRO A 268 -17.52 4.48 12.97
CA PRO A 268 -17.30 5.25 11.76
C PRO A 268 -16.21 6.33 12.00
N PRO A 269 -15.46 6.72 10.95
CA PRO A 269 -14.36 7.67 11.09
C PRO A 269 -14.83 9.06 11.56
N VAL A 270 -16.05 9.44 11.21
CA VAL A 270 -16.75 10.63 11.71
C VAL A 270 -18.08 10.21 12.33
N ASP A 271 -18.34 10.66 13.57
CA ASP A 271 -19.58 10.36 14.27
C ASP A 271 -20.77 11.19 13.76
N ALA A 272 -21.98 10.86 14.25
CA ALA A 272 -23.20 11.57 13.85
C ALA A 272 -23.24 13.05 14.27
N SER A 273 -22.32 13.49 15.14
CA SER A 273 -22.18 14.89 15.57
C SER A 273 -21.10 15.65 14.76
N GLY A 274 -20.46 14.98 13.79
CA GLY A 274 -19.40 15.57 12.96
C GLY A 274 -18.01 15.53 13.60
N ASN A 275 -17.80 14.76 14.67
CA ASN A 275 -16.48 14.64 15.29
C ASN A 275 -15.73 13.42 14.75
N LEU A 276 -14.41 13.54 14.62
CA LEU A 276 -13.54 12.38 14.39
C LEU A 276 -13.68 11.36 15.53
N ARG A 277 -13.62 10.08 15.20
CA ARG A 277 -13.65 9.00 16.21
C ARG A 277 -12.49 9.13 17.19
N ASN A 278 -12.71 8.66 18.42
CA ASN A 278 -11.69 8.69 19.46
C ASN A 278 -10.46 7.83 19.06
N PRO A 279 -9.26 8.41 18.99
CA PRO A 279 -8.09 7.70 18.47
C PRO A 279 -7.62 6.57 19.39
N LEU A 280 -7.78 6.69 20.71
CA LEU A 280 -7.38 5.64 21.67
C LEU A 280 -8.30 4.43 21.59
N LEU A 281 -9.61 4.67 21.46
CA LEU A 281 -10.57 3.59 21.25
C LEU A 281 -10.32 2.89 19.91
N ALA A 282 -10.08 3.68 18.86
CA ALA A 282 -9.87 3.15 17.51
C ALA A 282 -8.57 2.33 17.42
N ASP A 283 -7.47 2.78 18.05
CA ASP A 283 -6.25 1.99 18.16
C ASP A 283 -6.49 0.67 18.91
N GLY A 284 -7.16 0.70 20.07
CA GLY A 284 -7.50 -0.53 20.82
C GLY A 284 -8.27 -1.55 19.97
N ILE A 285 -9.30 -1.10 19.24
CA ILE A 285 -10.05 -1.96 18.31
C ILE A 285 -9.16 -2.47 17.19
N MET A 286 -8.25 -1.64 16.65
CA MET A 286 -7.32 -2.08 15.61
C MET A 286 -6.38 -3.20 16.10
N GLN A 287 -5.86 -3.06 17.33
CA GLN A 287 -5.01 -4.06 18.00
C GLN A 287 -5.75 -5.38 18.29
N GLU A 288 -7.08 -5.32 18.38
CA GLU A 288 -7.98 -6.47 18.55
C GLU A 288 -8.46 -7.06 17.22
N THR A 289 -8.38 -6.32 16.11
CA THR A 289 -8.91 -6.70 14.79
C THR A 289 -7.83 -6.93 13.75
N CYS A 290 -7.63 -6.01 12.80
CA CYS A 290 -6.77 -6.22 11.64
C CYS A 290 -5.32 -6.46 12.05
N TYR A 291 -4.82 -5.80 13.10
CA TYR A 291 -3.44 -5.96 13.58
C TYR A 291 -3.17 -7.26 14.33
N GLN A 292 -4.18 -8.15 14.47
CA GLN A 292 -3.93 -9.52 14.89
C GLN A 292 -3.28 -10.35 13.78
N CYS A 293 -3.54 -10.05 12.51
CA CYS A 293 -3.05 -10.82 11.37
C CYS A 293 -2.20 -9.97 10.42
N HIS A 294 -2.51 -8.69 10.31
CA HIS A 294 -1.79 -7.76 9.47
C HIS A 294 -0.71 -7.01 10.26
N PRO A 295 0.41 -6.66 9.61
CA PRO A 295 1.50 -5.88 10.17
C PRO A 295 1.05 -4.59 10.86
N GLY A 296 1.15 -4.50 12.19
CA GLY A 296 0.61 -3.31 12.87
C GLY A 296 0.72 -3.26 14.38
N ARG A 297 0.80 -4.40 15.06
CA ARG A 297 1.04 -4.46 16.50
C ARG A 297 2.39 -3.87 16.88
N ARG A 298 3.40 -4.11 16.06
CA ARG A 298 4.76 -3.56 16.22
C ARG A 298 5.16 -2.71 15.03
N THR A 299 4.83 -3.15 13.82
CA THR A 299 5.34 -2.53 12.58
C THR A 299 4.40 -1.49 11.98
N SER A 300 3.30 -1.11 12.63
CA SER A 300 2.36 -0.06 12.21
C SER A 300 2.33 0.18 10.68
N CYS A 301 1.80 -0.76 9.90
CA CYS A 301 1.91 -0.69 8.43
C CYS A 301 1.35 0.63 7.89
N LEU A 302 0.18 1.02 8.38
CA LEU A 302 -0.42 2.33 8.15
C LEU A 302 0.18 3.36 9.13
N ARG A 303 1.07 4.22 8.63
CA ARG A 303 1.84 5.19 9.46
C ARG A 303 2.09 6.54 8.80
N GLY A 304 1.53 6.76 7.61
CA GLY A 304 1.67 8.01 6.87
C GLY A 304 0.67 9.10 7.26
N ALA A 305 0.50 10.08 6.37
CA ALA A 305 -0.42 11.20 6.51
C ALA A 305 -1.87 10.77 6.75
N MET A 306 -2.32 9.69 6.10
CA MET A 306 -3.67 9.14 6.30
C MET A 306 -3.88 8.62 7.73
N SER A 307 -2.90 7.91 8.30
CA SER A 307 -2.93 7.47 9.70
C SER A 307 -3.03 8.67 10.65
N THR A 308 -2.23 9.70 10.37
CA THR A 308 -2.20 10.95 11.14
C THR A 308 -3.54 11.69 11.07
N GLY A 309 -4.22 11.62 9.92
CA GLY A 309 -5.58 12.13 9.73
C GLY A 309 -6.69 11.29 10.37
N GLY A 310 -6.36 10.21 11.10
CA GLY A 310 -7.33 9.35 11.79
C GLY A 310 -7.95 8.25 10.92
N MET A 311 -7.46 8.07 9.69
CA MET A 311 -7.86 6.96 8.82
C MET A 311 -7.24 5.65 9.27
N LEU A 312 -7.99 4.57 9.08
CA LEU A 312 -7.67 3.20 9.46
C LEU A 312 -8.00 2.23 8.33
N CYS A 313 -7.55 0.99 8.47
CA CYS A 313 -7.66 -0.04 7.43
C CYS A 313 -9.10 -0.22 6.92
N GLN A 314 -10.10 -0.18 7.80
CA GLN A 314 -11.49 -0.44 7.44
C GLN A 314 -12.12 0.70 6.61
N ASP A 315 -11.62 1.93 6.75
CA ASP A 315 -12.16 3.05 5.97
C ASP A 315 -11.77 2.94 4.49
N CYS A 316 -10.69 2.21 4.19
CA CYS A 316 -10.21 1.94 2.83
C CYS A 316 -10.70 0.59 2.32
N HIS A 317 -10.54 -0.48 3.10
CA HIS A 317 -10.74 -1.85 2.63
C HIS A 317 -12.10 -2.46 2.98
N GLY A 318 -12.80 -1.92 3.98
CA GLY A 318 -13.99 -2.52 4.60
C GLY A 318 -13.67 -3.41 5.80
N ASP A 319 -14.71 -4.03 6.35
CA ASP A 319 -14.62 -5.00 7.45
C ASP A 319 -14.20 -6.41 6.97
N MET A 320 -14.01 -7.33 7.93
CA MET A 320 -13.59 -8.71 7.64
C MET A 320 -14.58 -9.47 6.74
N ALA A 321 -15.90 -9.23 6.86
CA ALA A 321 -16.88 -9.90 6.03
C ALA A 321 -16.80 -9.37 4.58
N GLN A 322 -16.67 -8.05 4.40
CA GLN A 322 -16.52 -7.40 3.11
C GLN A 322 -15.23 -7.82 2.39
N VAL A 323 -14.12 -7.95 3.12
CA VAL A 323 -12.84 -8.42 2.55
C VAL A 323 -12.90 -9.93 2.21
N GLY A 324 -13.67 -10.70 2.99
CA GLY A 324 -13.86 -12.14 2.79
C GLY A 324 -14.84 -12.52 1.67
N ASP A 325 -15.67 -11.60 1.18
CA ASP A 325 -16.56 -11.80 0.02
C ASP A 325 -15.84 -11.55 -1.31
N ASP A 326 -14.86 -12.43 -1.59
CA ASP A 326 -13.98 -12.30 -2.76
C ASP A 326 -14.39 -13.21 -3.94
N PHE A 327 -13.66 -13.07 -5.06
CA PHE A 327 -13.84 -13.81 -6.31
C PHE A 327 -13.87 -15.34 -6.19
N SER A 328 -13.44 -15.90 -5.06
CA SER A 328 -13.42 -17.34 -4.80
C SER A 328 -14.58 -17.83 -3.93
N ARG A 329 -15.52 -16.97 -3.55
CA ARG A 329 -16.61 -17.27 -2.60
C ARG A 329 -17.43 -18.53 -2.92
N ASN A 330 -17.55 -18.87 -4.20
CA ASN A 330 -18.30 -20.02 -4.71
C ASN A 330 -17.44 -21.24 -5.05
N VAL A 331 -16.12 -21.15 -4.90
CA VAL A 331 -15.19 -22.26 -5.13
C VAL A 331 -15.32 -23.28 -3.99
N GLY A 332 -15.30 -24.55 -4.36
CA GLY A 332 -15.25 -25.66 -3.42
C GLY A 332 -15.05 -27.00 -4.14
N PRO A 333 -14.93 -28.12 -3.39
CA PRO A 333 -14.74 -29.44 -3.98
C PRO A 333 -15.85 -29.85 -4.96
N ASP A 334 -17.08 -29.38 -4.75
CA ASP A 334 -18.23 -29.63 -5.63
C ASP A 334 -18.35 -28.61 -6.77
N ASN A 335 -17.63 -27.48 -6.69
CA ASN A 335 -17.67 -26.36 -7.63
C ASN A 335 -16.25 -25.94 -8.03
N VAL A 336 -15.47 -26.89 -8.54
CA VAL A 336 -14.06 -26.66 -8.90
C VAL A 336 -13.94 -25.57 -9.96
N GLY A 337 -13.07 -24.58 -9.72
CA GLY A 337 -12.80 -23.49 -10.64
C GLY A 337 -13.90 -22.43 -10.76
N ALA A 338 -14.89 -22.44 -9.86
CA ALA A 338 -16.00 -21.47 -9.85
C ALA A 338 -15.58 -20.07 -9.35
N PHE A 339 -14.56 -19.49 -9.98
CA PHE A 339 -14.08 -18.14 -9.73
C PHE A 339 -14.98 -17.11 -10.44
N GLU A 340 -15.38 -16.06 -9.72
CA GLU A 340 -16.19 -14.95 -10.22
C GLU A 340 -15.32 -13.77 -10.62
N LEU A 341 -15.04 -13.66 -11.91
CA LEU A 341 -14.12 -12.67 -12.45
C LEU A 341 -14.82 -11.80 -13.49
N ALA A 342 -14.70 -10.49 -13.32
CA ALA A 342 -15.18 -9.48 -14.27
C ALA A 342 -14.32 -8.22 -14.16
N ASP A 343 -14.44 -7.35 -15.15
CA ASP A 343 -13.72 -6.07 -15.24
C ASP A 343 -14.50 -4.91 -14.63
N ASP A 344 -15.72 -5.14 -14.14
CA ASP A 344 -16.67 -4.13 -13.67
C ASP A 344 -16.70 -3.95 -12.15
N PHE A 345 -15.68 -4.45 -11.41
CA PHE A 345 -15.62 -4.41 -9.95
C PHE A 345 -15.98 -3.04 -9.35
N TYR A 346 -15.47 -1.96 -9.93
CA TYR A 346 -15.66 -0.59 -9.45
C TYR A 346 -17.04 0.02 -9.79
N THR A 347 -17.83 -0.64 -10.63
CA THR A 347 -19.13 -0.11 -11.10
C THR A 347 -20.30 -1.05 -10.84
N ASN A 348 -20.04 -2.32 -10.56
CA ASN A 348 -21.04 -3.34 -10.30
C ASN A 348 -20.93 -3.87 -8.86
N HIS A 349 -21.94 -3.61 -8.04
CA HIS A 349 -22.00 -4.05 -6.65
C HIS A 349 -22.05 -5.57 -6.48
N ALA A 350 -22.39 -6.34 -7.52
CA ALA A 350 -22.44 -7.81 -7.45
C ALA A 350 -21.08 -8.49 -7.69
N THR A 351 -20.16 -7.82 -8.40
CA THR A 351 -18.85 -8.35 -8.77
C THR A 351 -17.93 -8.35 -7.54
N PRO A 352 -17.47 -9.50 -7.05
CA PRO A 352 -16.59 -9.54 -5.88
C PRO A 352 -15.19 -9.01 -6.21
N ARG A 353 -14.43 -8.67 -5.17
CA ARG A 353 -13.03 -8.22 -5.32
C ARG A 353 -12.10 -9.38 -5.66
N VAL A 354 -11.04 -9.09 -6.40
CA VAL A 354 -9.82 -9.90 -6.47
C VAL A 354 -8.77 -9.22 -5.58
N PRO A 355 -8.41 -9.80 -4.42
CA PRO A 355 -7.39 -9.22 -3.53
C PRO A 355 -6.09 -8.94 -4.28
N TRP A 356 -5.36 -7.87 -3.94
CA TRP A 356 -4.16 -7.38 -4.63
C TRP A 356 -4.37 -6.78 -6.03
N ALA A 357 -5.50 -7.05 -6.69
CA ALA A 357 -5.83 -6.50 -8.01
C ALA A 357 -6.89 -5.41 -7.94
N ASN A 358 -7.79 -5.49 -6.97
CA ASN A 358 -8.83 -4.51 -6.73
C ASN A 358 -8.59 -3.82 -5.39
N GLU A 359 -7.92 -2.68 -5.44
CA GLU A 359 -7.56 -1.89 -4.27
C GLU A 359 -8.29 -0.54 -4.27
N PRO A 360 -8.50 0.07 -3.09
CA PRO A 360 -8.94 1.46 -3.00
C PRO A 360 -7.89 2.39 -3.60
N GLY A 361 -8.34 3.51 -4.16
CA GLY A 361 -7.47 4.50 -4.77
C GLY A 361 -7.51 5.86 -4.06
N CYS A 362 -6.54 6.72 -4.36
CA CYS A 362 -6.49 8.13 -4.01
C CYS A 362 -7.81 8.81 -4.35
N GLY A 363 -8.35 8.56 -5.56
CA GLY A 363 -9.60 9.14 -6.01
C GLY A 363 -10.81 8.75 -5.15
N SER A 364 -10.74 7.65 -4.40
CA SER A 364 -11.84 7.22 -3.54
C SER A 364 -12.10 8.16 -2.37
N CYS A 365 -11.09 8.95 -1.95
CA CYS A 365 -11.21 9.95 -0.90
C CYS A 365 -10.90 11.38 -1.38
N HIS A 366 -9.92 11.51 -2.29
CA HIS A 366 -9.56 12.76 -2.96
C HIS A 366 -10.37 12.93 -4.24
N THR A 367 -11.67 13.14 -4.06
CA THR A 367 -12.69 13.03 -5.11
C THR A 367 -12.77 14.21 -6.09
N GLY A 368 -11.81 15.14 -5.99
CA GLY A 368 -11.73 16.31 -6.85
C GLY A 368 -11.13 17.51 -6.13
N ASP A 369 -11.51 18.70 -6.58
CA ASP A 369 -10.95 19.98 -6.14
C ASP A 369 -11.98 20.81 -5.35
N ALA A 370 -11.65 22.04 -4.96
CA ALA A 370 -12.53 22.87 -4.13
C ALA A 370 -13.88 23.19 -4.80
N MET A 371 -13.95 23.11 -6.14
CA MET A 371 -15.13 23.49 -6.92
C MET A 371 -15.96 22.29 -7.36
N ASP A 372 -15.33 21.13 -7.56
CA ASP A 372 -15.98 19.89 -7.97
C ASP A 372 -15.40 18.69 -7.21
N ASN A 373 -16.11 18.22 -6.18
CA ASN A 373 -15.78 17.06 -5.35
C ASN A 373 -17.06 16.41 -4.79
N MET A 374 -16.92 15.27 -4.11
CA MET A 374 -18.04 14.50 -3.55
C MET A 374 -18.36 14.78 -2.07
N ALA A 375 -17.78 15.83 -1.46
CA ALA A 375 -18.10 16.19 -0.09
C ALA A 375 -19.60 16.48 0.06
N GLY A 376 -20.25 15.83 1.04
CA GLY A 376 -21.68 15.96 1.29
C GLY A 376 -22.58 15.21 0.30
N ALA A 377 -22.01 14.47 -0.67
CA ALA A 377 -22.78 13.58 -1.52
C ALA A 377 -23.40 12.42 -0.70
N ALA A 378 -24.53 11.88 -1.18
CA ALA A 378 -25.26 10.84 -0.47
C ALA A 378 -24.38 9.61 -0.18
N GLY A 379 -24.35 9.18 1.08
CA GLY A 379 -23.58 8.01 1.52
C GLY A 379 -22.07 8.25 1.69
N THR A 380 -21.58 9.47 1.49
CA THR A 380 -20.18 9.82 1.77
C THR A 380 -19.99 10.28 3.21
N ILE A 381 -18.76 10.18 3.71
CA ILE A 381 -18.35 10.73 5.01
C ILE A 381 -17.28 11.79 4.73
N THR A 382 -17.63 13.07 4.87
CA THR A 382 -16.71 14.19 4.65
C THR A 382 -15.80 14.39 5.86
N SER A 383 -14.53 14.74 5.61
CA SER A 383 -13.59 15.25 6.62
C SER A 383 -14.15 16.50 7.31
N PRO A 384 -14.29 16.50 8.64
CA PRO A 384 -14.73 17.68 9.38
C PRO A 384 -13.66 18.78 9.41
N ASP A 385 -12.40 18.44 9.11
CA ASP A 385 -11.26 19.37 9.20
C ASP A 385 -11.14 20.29 7.97
N ASP A 386 -11.59 19.83 6.80
CA ASP A 386 -11.38 20.55 5.53
C ASP A 386 -12.63 20.66 4.64
N GLY A 387 -13.66 19.83 4.85
CA GLY A 387 -14.88 19.90 4.07
C GLY A 387 -14.76 19.49 2.59
N ILE A 388 -13.63 18.90 2.16
CA ILE A 388 -13.37 18.49 0.76
C ILE A 388 -13.09 16.99 0.68
N ARG A 389 -12.15 16.48 1.48
CA ARG A 389 -11.73 15.07 1.44
C ARG A 389 -12.79 14.18 2.07
N LEU A 390 -12.90 12.93 1.60
CA LEU A 390 -13.70 11.92 2.28
C LEU A 390 -12.84 11.14 3.29
N MET A 391 -13.49 10.69 4.36
CA MET A 391 -12.92 9.86 5.41
C MET A 391 -13.26 8.38 5.23
N GLN A 392 -13.86 8.00 4.11
CA GLN A 392 -14.17 6.61 3.78
C GLN A 392 -14.14 6.44 2.26
N ALA A 393 -13.42 5.42 1.79
CA ALA A 393 -13.17 5.17 0.37
C ALA A 393 -14.39 4.57 -0.36
N TRP A 394 -15.45 4.22 0.35
CA TRP A 394 -16.63 3.54 -0.16
C TRP A 394 -17.91 4.14 0.47
N LEU A 395 -19.06 3.96 -0.16
CA LEU A 395 -20.32 4.57 0.30
C LEU A 395 -20.94 3.79 1.46
N ILE A 396 -21.47 4.49 2.47
CA ILE A 396 -22.18 3.87 3.61
C ILE A 396 -23.23 2.87 3.10
N GLY A 397 -23.20 1.65 3.64
CA GLY A 397 -24.12 0.58 3.31
C GLY A 397 -23.74 -0.26 2.08
N ASP A 398 -22.62 0.03 1.42
CA ASP A 398 -22.09 -0.86 0.39
C ASP A 398 -21.66 -2.21 1.00
N ALA A 399 -22.27 -3.29 0.53
CA ALA A 399 -22.11 -4.62 1.11
C ALA A 399 -20.72 -5.24 0.89
N LYS A 400 -19.91 -4.71 -0.03
CA LYS A 400 -18.57 -5.21 -0.33
C LYS A 400 -17.48 -4.14 -0.22
N ALA A 401 -17.79 -2.97 0.34
CA ALA A 401 -16.90 -1.81 0.40
C ALA A 401 -16.30 -1.43 -0.98
N THR A 402 -17.15 -1.28 -2.01
CA THR A 402 -16.72 -0.87 -3.36
C THR A 402 -16.02 0.50 -3.32
N PRO A 403 -14.76 0.61 -3.75
CA PRO A 403 -14.08 1.90 -3.79
C PRO A 403 -14.76 2.89 -4.73
N ILE A 404 -14.87 4.15 -4.29
CA ILE A 404 -15.40 5.26 -5.07
C ILE A 404 -14.43 5.57 -6.21
N VAL A 405 -14.99 5.76 -7.40
CA VAL A 405 -14.29 6.22 -8.59
C VAL A 405 -14.88 7.58 -8.98
N PRO A 406 -14.21 8.70 -8.67
CA PRO A 406 -14.80 10.03 -8.81
C PRO A 406 -14.86 10.47 -10.28
N SER A 407 -15.73 11.42 -10.62
CA SER A 407 -15.74 12.05 -11.95
C SER A 407 -14.56 13.01 -12.13
N ASN A 408 -14.27 13.83 -11.11
CA ASN A 408 -13.09 14.69 -11.10
C ASN A 408 -11.87 13.84 -10.73
N LYS A 409 -10.91 13.75 -11.65
CA LYS A 409 -9.72 12.89 -11.55
C LYS A 409 -8.45 13.64 -11.11
N ARG A 410 -8.54 14.90 -10.69
CA ARG A 410 -7.35 15.73 -10.38
C ARG A 410 -6.34 15.05 -9.47
N PHE A 411 -6.80 14.31 -8.46
CA PHE A 411 -5.98 13.59 -7.48
C PHE A 411 -6.16 12.07 -7.55
N ALA A 412 -6.76 11.56 -8.62
CA ALA A 412 -7.00 10.14 -8.81
C ALA A 412 -5.84 9.50 -9.60
N GLU A 413 -5.74 8.18 -9.49
CA GLU A 413 -4.85 7.35 -10.27
C GLU A 413 -5.08 7.48 -11.77
N THR A 414 -4.04 7.13 -12.53
CA THR A 414 -4.16 6.84 -13.96
C THR A 414 -5.20 5.73 -14.16
N THR A 415 -5.96 5.79 -15.26
CA THR A 415 -7.02 4.82 -15.53
C THR A 415 -6.61 3.79 -16.59
N VAL A 416 -7.24 2.63 -16.54
CA VAL A 416 -7.18 1.61 -17.58
C VAL A 416 -7.99 2.11 -18.78
N ALA A 417 -7.35 2.23 -19.94
CA ALA A 417 -7.96 2.86 -21.12
C ALA A 417 -9.25 2.16 -21.61
N SER A 418 -9.37 0.84 -21.44
CA SER A 418 -10.52 0.06 -21.91
C SER A 418 -11.74 0.17 -21.01
N THR A 419 -11.56 0.29 -19.70
CA THR A 419 -12.64 0.22 -18.70
C THR A 419 -12.88 1.52 -17.94
N GLY A 420 -11.88 2.42 -17.92
CA GLY A 420 -11.88 3.61 -17.07
C GLY A 420 -11.62 3.31 -15.59
N ASN A 421 -11.34 2.06 -15.23
CA ASN A 421 -11.01 1.67 -13.85
C ASN A 421 -9.69 2.33 -13.41
N PRO A 422 -9.52 2.63 -12.11
CA PRO A 422 -8.23 3.05 -11.59
C PRO A 422 -7.19 1.95 -11.78
N GLN A 423 -5.97 2.34 -12.18
CA GLN A 423 -4.79 1.49 -12.05
C GLN A 423 -4.33 1.47 -10.58
N LEU A 424 -3.52 0.47 -10.20
CA LEU A 424 -2.91 0.44 -8.88
C LEU A 424 -1.99 1.66 -8.66
N TYR A 425 -1.99 2.19 -7.44
CA TYR A 425 -1.16 3.34 -7.04
C TYR A 425 0.33 3.15 -7.39
N ARG A 426 0.89 1.95 -7.15
CA ARG A 426 2.30 1.62 -7.40
C ARG A 426 2.75 1.77 -8.86
N VAL A 427 1.81 1.78 -9.81
CA VAL A 427 2.07 1.94 -11.25
C VAL A 427 1.43 3.22 -11.81
N SER A 428 0.78 4.00 -10.95
CA SER A 428 0.15 5.24 -11.37
C SER A 428 1.18 6.35 -11.45
N THR A 429 1.04 7.19 -12.46
CA THR A 429 1.95 8.29 -12.76
C THR A 429 1.21 9.61 -12.80
N GLY A 430 1.92 10.70 -12.50
CA GLY A 430 1.43 12.07 -12.60
C GLY A 430 2.27 12.91 -13.56
N HIS A 431 2.84 13.99 -13.03
CA HIS A 431 3.62 14.98 -13.77
C HIS A 431 4.76 14.35 -14.57
N GLU A 432 4.68 14.43 -15.91
CA GLU A 432 5.68 13.91 -16.86
C GLU A 432 6.04 12.41 -16.68
N GLY A 433 5.06 11.59 -16.29
CA GLY A 433 5.26 10.15 -16.12
C GLY A 433 5.97 9.75 -14.82
N VAL A 434 6.19 10.70 -13.90
CA VAL A 434 6.73 10.40 -12.57
C VAL A 434 5.72 9.60 -11.76
N LEU A 435 6.14 8.47 -11.19
CA LEU A 435 5.31 7.62 -10.33
C LEU A 435 4.84 8.38 -9.09
N CYS A 436 3.59 8.14 -8.69
CA CYS A 436 3.03 8.75 -7.48
C CYS A 436 3.92 8.51 -6.24
N GLU A 437 4.51 7.31 -6.12
CA GLU A 437 5.40 6.92 -5.03
C GLU A 437 6.65 7.81 -4.89
N ALA A 438 7.15 8.37 -5.99
CA ALA A 438 8.32 9.25 -5.95
C ALA A 438 8.02 10.58 -5.25
N CYS A 439 6.78 11.07 -5.34
CA CYS A 439 6.35 12.33 -4.71
C CYS A 439 5.70 12.09 -3.34
N HIS A 440 4.89 11.05 -3.23
CA HIS A 440 4.02 10.83 -2.07
C HIS A 440 4.56 9.78 -1.09
N GLY A 441 5.57 8.97 -1.45
CA GLY A 441 6.04 7.85 -0.64
C GLY A 441 5.28 6.55 -0.92
N ALA A 442 5.66 5.48 -0.23
CA ALA A 442 5.08 4.16 -0.46
C ALA A 442 3.62 4.04 0.04
N THR A 443 2.89 3.06 -0.49
CA THR A 443 1.56 2.67 0.03
C THR A 443 1.58 2.49 1.55
N HIS A 444 0.51 2.94 2.22
CA HIS A 444 0.36 2.98 3.69
C HIS A 444 1.38 3.85 4.46
N ALA A 445 2.41 4.37 3.81
CA ALA A 445 3.45 5.22 4.37
C ALA A 445 3.57 6.56 3.63
N ILE A 446 2.46 7.05 3.06
CA ILE A 446 2.38 8.33 2.36
C ILE A 446 2.89 9.46 3.26
N PHE A 447 3.77 10.29 2.74
CA PHE A 447 4.44 11.35 3.49
C PHE A 447 3.47 12.44 3.98
N PRO A 448 3.80 13.10 5.09
CA PRO A 448 4.86 12.73 6.04
C PRO A 448 4.43 11.61 6.98
N ASN A 449 5.41 10.87 7.50
CA ASN A 449 5.21 10.14 8.75
C ASN A 449 5.25 11.17 9.91
N ALA A 450 4.28 11.10 10.82
CA ALA A 450 4.18 12.05 11.94
C ALA A 450 5.36 11.98 12.92
N ASN A 451 6.06 10.84 13.00
CA ASN A 451 7.32 10.76 13.72
C ASN A 451 8.44 11.42 12.88
N PRO A 452 8.99 12.57 13.29
CA PRO A 452 9.99 13.29 12.51
C PRO A 452 11.28 12.49 12.30
N ASN A 453 11.56 11.50 13.15
CA ASN A 453 12.74 10.64 13.06
C ASN A 453 12.47 9.31 12.33
N ALA A 454 11.28 9.12 11.76
CA ALA A 454 10.97 7.91 11.01
C ALA A 454 11.79 7.83 9.72
N ASN A 455 12.27 6.63 9.38
CA ASN A 455 13.00 6.38 8.14
C ASN A 455 12.19 6.77 6.89
N ASP A 456 10.85 6.71 6.95
CA ASP A 456 9.99 7.13 5.83
C ASP A 456 10.26 8.59 5.42
N ASN A 457 10.58 9.47 6.37
CA ASN A 457 10.83 10.88 6.08
C ASN A 457 12.22 11.14 5.47
N VAL A 458 13.13 10.15 5.44
CA VAL A 458 14.51 10.36 4.99
C VAL A 458 14.58 10.78 3.52
N ALA A 459 13.81 10.12 2.65
CA ALA A 459 13.79 10.44 1.23
C ALA A 459 13.34 11.90 0.99
N SER A 460 12.22 12.32 1.60
CA SER A 460 11.74 13.70 1.46
C SER A 460 12.71 14.72 2.06
N MET A 461 13.28 14.44 3.23
CA MET A 461 14.31 15.31 3.83
C MET A 461 15.55 15.46 2.94
N GLN A 462 16.03 14.38 2.31
CA GLN A 462 17.20 14.43 1.42
C GLN A 462 16.92 15.22 0.13
N LEU A 463 15.70 15.12 -0.40
CA LEU A 463 15.34 15.68 -1.70
C LEU A 463 14.98 17.17 -1.63
N GLN A 464 14.21 17.59 -0.62
CA GLN A 464 13.69 18.97 -0.53
C GLN A 464 14.04 19.70 0.77
N GLY A 465 14.75 19.05 1.69
CA GLY A 465 15.17 19.66 2.96
C GLY A 465 14.11 19.69 4.06
N HIS A 466 12.91 19.18 3.81
CA HIS A 466 11.85 19.05 4.81
C HIS A 466 10.99 17.79 4.60
N ALA A 467 10.39 17.30 5.68
CA ALA A 467 9.48 16.16 5.63
C ALA A 467 8.14 16.57 5.01
N GLY A 468 7.58 15.68 4.20
CA GLY A 468 6.31 15.86 3.51
C GLY A 468 6.34 15.28 2.11
N VAL A 469 5.22 15.41 1.41
CA VAL A 469 5.16 15.15 -0.03
C VAL A 469 6.20 16.02 -0.76
N ILE A 470 6.82 15.49 -1.81
CA ILE A 470 7.78 16.25 -2.62
C ILE A 470 7.02 17.36 -3.33
N SER A 471 7.34 18.61 -3.00
CA SER A 471 6.65 19.80 -3.46
C SER A 471 7.60 20.93 -3.88
N GLU A 472 8.88 20.87 -3.51
CA GLU A 472 9.87 21.80 -4.03
C GLU A 472 10.28 21.42 -5.45
N CYS A 473 9.89 22.24 -6.42
CA CYS A 473 10.16 21.98 -7.84
C CYS A 473 11.66 21.88 -8.17
N SER A 474 12.51 22.57 -7.40
CA SER A 474 13.97 22.50 -7.52
C SER A 474 14.56 21.12 -7.16
N THR A 475 13.75 20.21 -6.63
CA THR A 475 14.13 18.79 -6.46
C THR A 475 14.43 18.14 -7.81
N CYS A 476 13.71 18.53 -8.87
CA CYS A 476 13.82 17.94 -10.20
C CYS A 476 14.25 18.94 -11.27
N HIS A 477 13.83 20.20 -11.15
CA HIS A 477 14.07 21.23 -12.16
C HIS A 477 15.27 22.11 -11.81
N ILE A 478 16.05 22.47 -12.83
CA ILE A 478 17.19 23.36 -12.71
C ILE A 478 16.84 24.69 -13.38
N GLY A 479 17.02 25.79 -12.64
CA GLY A 479 16.76 27.14 -13.13
C GLY A 479 15.32 27.60 -12.93
N ASP A 480 15.06 28.86 -13.30
CA ASP A 480 13.74 29.47 -13.19
C ASP A 480 12.78 28.90 -14.24
N MET A 481 11.61 28.50 -13.77
CA MET A 481 10.53 27.94 -14.59
C MET A 481 9.48 29.00 -14.95
N GLY A 482 9.56 30.20 -14.37
CA GLY A 482 8.51 31.19 -14.44
C GLY A 482 7.22 30.73 -13.75
N ILE A 483 6.16 31.54 -13.88
CA ILE A 483 4.82 31.21 -13.38
C ILE A 483 4.10 30.33 -14.42
N THR A 484 3.67 29.15 -13.99
CA THR A 484 2.93 28.17 -14.80
C THR A 484 1.98 27.35 -13.93
N LEU A 485 0.97 26.74 -14.53
CA LEU A 485 0.04 25.78 -13.91
C LEU A 485 0.28 24.33 -14.39
N ASP A 486 1.40 24.07 -15.08
CA ASP A 486 1.77 22.74 -15.63
C ASP A 486 2.33 21.77 -14.57
N GLY A 487 2.36 22.17 -13.29
CA GLY A 487 2.81 21.33 -12.20
C GLY A 487 1.83 20.20 -11.87
N PRO A 488 2.25 19.24 -11.01
CA PRO A 488 1.40 18.14 -10.61
C PRO A 488 0.07 18.65 -10.03
N HIS A 489 -1.05 18.02 -10.43
CA HIS A 489 -2.41 18.39 -10.01
C HIS A 489 -2.84 19.83 -10.38
N GLY A 490 -2.13 20.49 -11.29
CA GLY A 490 -2.34 21.91 -11.63
C GLY A 490 -1.71 22.88 -10.62
N MET A 491 -0.73 22.41 -9.83
CA MET A 491 0.03 23.26 -8.92
C MET A 491 0.98 24.19 -9.70
N HIS A 492 1.33 25.30 -9.08
CA HIS A 492 2.28 26.28 -9.60
C HIS A 492 3.48 26.44 -8.66
N PRO A 493 4.64 26.89 -9.18
CA PRO A 493 5.77 27.28 -8.34
C PRO A 493 5.40 28.42 -7.39
N VAL A 494 5.94 28.39 -6.16
CA VAL A 494 5.76 29.45 -5.15
C VAL A 494 7.11 29.73 -4.51
N GLY A 495 7.84 30.74 -5.00
CA GLY A 495 9.17 31.10 -4.47
C GLY A 495 10.22 29.98 -4.54
N SER A 496 9.96 28.91 -5.30
CA SER A 496 10.89 27.81 -5.57
C SER A 496 11.60 28.03 -6.91
N ALA A 497 12.76 27.39 -7.10
CA ALA A 497 13.52 27.41 -8.36
C ALA A 497 13.92 28.81 -8.91
N GLY A 498 13.93 29.86 -8.06
CA GLY A 498 14.32 31.22 -8.46
C GLY A 498 13.20 32.07 -9.06
N ASN A 499 11.95 31.58 -9.01
CA ASN A 499 10.76 32.30 -9.43
C ASN A 499 10.45 33.47 -8.46
N ASP A 500 10.19 34.65 -9.02
CA ASP A 500 9.57 35.77 -8.32
C ASP A 500 8.05 35.64 -8.39
N PHE A 501 7.41 35.19 -7.32
CA PHE A 501 5.97 34.87 -7.38
C PHE A 501 5.12 36.11 -7.61
N ALA A 502 5.38 37.20 -6.88
CA ALA A 502 4.57 38.42 -6.95
C ALA A 502 4.80 39.17 -8.27
N ASP A 503 6.07 39.41 -8.62
CA ASP A 503 6.42 40.23 -9.79
C ASP A 503 6.67 39.41 -11.07
N GLY A 504 6.56 38.08 -11.01
CA GLY A 504 6.84 37.15 -12.11
C GLY A 504 5.63 36.76 -12.97
N GLY A 505 4.54 37.53 -12.91
CA GLY A 505 3.33 37.31 -13.73
C GLY A 505 2.23 36.50 -13.07
N HIS A 506 2.20 36.41 -11.73
CA HIS A 506 1.09 35.78 -11.00
C HIS A 506 -0.24 36.50 -11.20
N GLU A 507 -0.25 37.84 -11.22
CA GLU A 507 -1.44 38.63 -11.50
C GLU A 507 -2.03 38.29 -12.89
N ASP A 508 -1.18 38.31 -13.93
CA ASP A 508 -1.59 38.02 -15.31
C ASP A 508 -2.22 36.61 -15.45
N ILE A 509 -1.67 35.59 -14.77
CA ILE A 509 -2.22 34.23 -14.85
C ILE A 509 -3.53 34.11 -14.04
N ALA A 510 -3.62 34.80 -12.90
CA ALA A 510 -4.83 34.82 -12.07
C ALA A 510 -6.01 35.49 -12.81
N GLU A 511 -5.77 36.62 -13.49
CA GLU A 511 -6.79 37.31 -14.28
C GLU A 511 -7.22 36.53 -15.53
N SER A 512 -6.28 35.85 -16.18
CA SER A 512 -6.56 35.11 -17.42
C SER A 512 -7.17 33.73 -17.17
N SER A 513 -6.93 33.11 -16.01
CA SER A 513 -7.36 31.74 -15.67
C SER A 513 -7.99 31.61 -14.27
N PRO A 514 -8.96 32.45 -13.88
CA PRO A 514 -9.47 32.52 -12.51
C PRO A 514 -10.09 31.20 -12.01
N ASP A 515 -10.73 30.44 -12.89
CA ASP A 515 -11.33 29.15 -12.52
C ASP A 515 -10.29 28.09 -12.14
N GLN A 516 -9.06 28.17 -12.68
CA GLN A 516 -7.96 27.27 -12.28
C GLN A 516 -7.48 27.58 -10.87
N CYS A 517 -7.43 28.87 -10.50
CA CYS A 517 -7.11 29.30 -9.15
C CYS A 517 -8.20 28.87 -8.17
N ARG A 518 -9.48 29.07 -8.53
CA ARG A 518 -10.62 28.68 -7.69
C ARG A 518 -10.66 27.20 -7.36
N ALA A 519 -10.16 26.33 -8.25
CA ALA A 519 -10.05 24.91 -8.01
C ALA A 519 -9.25 24.57 -6.73
N CYS A 520 -8.26 25.37 -6.35
CA CYS A 520 -7.45 25.13 -5.15
C CYS A 520 -7.69 26.17 -4.05
N HIS A 521 -7.89 27.44 -4.42
CA HIS A 521 -8.03 28.54 -3.49
C HIS A 521 -9.49 28.82 -3.07
N GLY A 522 -10.46 28.06 -3.59
CA GLY A 522 -11.87 28.23 -3.24
C GLY A 522 -12.58 29.21 -4.15
N ARG A 523 -13.91 29.31 -4.00
CA ARG A 523 -14.77 29.98 -4.99
C ARG A 523 -14.48 31.47 -5.12
N ASN A 524 -14.09 32.11 -4.03
CA ASN A 524 -13.75 33.52 -3.94
C ASN A 524 -12.28 33.72 -3.54
N GLY A 525 -11.44 32.68 -3.59
CA GLY A 525 -10.05 32.80 -3.15
C GLY A 525 -9.88 32.82 -1.62
N GLU A 526 -10.85 32.30 -0.89
CA GLU A 526 -10.89 32.23 0.57
C GLU A 526 -9.84 31.29 1.20
N GLY A 527 -9.11 30.54 0.37
CA GLY A 527 -8.18 29.50 0.77
C GLY A 527 -8.90 28.19 1.14
N THR A 528 -8.25 27.06 0.86
CA THR A 528 -8.75 25.74 1.24
C THR A 528 -7.61 24.83 1.68
N ALA A 529 -7.93 23.59 2.05
CA ALA A 529 -6.91 22.57 2.31
C ALA A 529 -6.01 22.26 1.09
N LEU A 530 -6.37 22.71 -0.11
CA LEU A 530 -5.58 22.56 -1.34
C LEU A 530 -4.61 23.74 -1.58
N SER A 531 -4.78 24.88 -0.89
CA SER A 531 -3.89 26.04 -0.99
C SER A 531 -2.92 26.16 0.18
N VAL A 532 -2.59 25.03 0.81
CA VAL A 532 -1.75 24.98 2.01
C VAL A 532 -0.26 25.12 1.66
N MET A 533 0.46 25.92 2.43
CA MET A 533 1.90 26.03 2.32
C MET A 533 2.62 24.78 2.87
N PHE A 534 3.45 24.12 2.05
CA PHE A 534 4.15 22.88 2.47
C PHE A 534 5.40 23.10 3.33
N THR A 535 5.98 24.31 3.27
CA THR A 535 7.16 24.73 4.05
C THR A 535 7.07 26.22 4.36
N ASP A 536 7.85 26.72 5.31
CA ASP A 536 7.88 28.15 5.61
C ASP A 536 8.40 28.93 4.39
N ARG A 537 7.67 29.97 3.96
CA ARG A 537 8.09 30.85 2.87
C ARG A 537 7.93 32.31 3.23
N ILE A 538 8.84 33.15 2.76
CA ILE A 538 8.67 34.61 2.78
C ILE A 538 8.32 35.02 1.36
N LEU A 539 7.14 35.61 1.17
CA LEU A 539 6.67 36.07 -0.12
C LEU A 539 6.55 37.59 -0.11
N GLN A 540 6.81 38.22 -1.26
CA GLN A 540 6.55 39.64 -1.44
C GLN A 540 5.04 39.89 -1.53
N CYS A 541 4.63 41.06 -1.06
CA CYS A 541 3.28 41.58 -1.20
C CYS A 541 3.33 42.77 -2.15
N ASP A 542 2.31 42.92 -2.97
CA ASP A 542 2.12 44.05 -3.87
C ASP A 542 1.25 45.16 -3.23
N GLU A 543 0.40 44.81 -2.26
CA GLU A 543 -0.47 45.74 -1.53
C GLU A 543 -0.32 45.66 -0.01
N LYS A 544 -0.83 46.70 0.68
CA LYS A 544 -0.89 46.74 2.15
C LYS A 544 -2.21 46.15 2.63
N THR A 545 -2.16 44.92 3.12
CA THR A 545 -3.33 44.24 3.70
C THR A 545 -3.24 44.18 5.22
N ALA A 546 -4.28 43.63 5.86
CA ALA A 546 -4.22 43.31 7.29
C ALA A 546 -3.15 42.25 7.62
N PHE A 547 -2.86 41.34 6.68
CA PHE A 547 -1.86 40.28 6.83
C PHE A 547 -0.45 40.77 6.47
N CYS A 548 -0.34 41.68 5.50
CA CYS A 548 0.91 42.29 5.05
C CYS A 548 0.90 43.82 5.24
N PRO A 549 1.01 44.31 6.50
CA PRO A 549 0.76 45.72 6.82
C PRO A 549 1.78 46.70 6.22
N ASP A 550 3.00 46.23 5.98
CA ASP A 550 4.06 47.05 5.40
C ASP A 550 3.99 47.07 3.86
N GLY A 551 3.31 46.10 3.24
CA GLY A 551 3.19 45.95 1.79
C GLY A 551 4.50 45.58 1.10
N ASP A 552 5.44 44.98 1.84
CA ASP A 552 6.75 44.56 1.33
C ASP A 552 6.80 43.03 1.25
N SER A 553 6.90 42.33 2.39
CA SER A 553 6.93 40.86 2.40
C SER A 553 6.37 40.30 3.71
N GLN A 554 5.88 39.07 3.67
CA GLN A 554 5.34 38.39 4.85
C GLN A 554 5.74 36.91 4.91
N LEU A 555 5.87 36.39 6.13
CA LEU A 555 6.08 34.97 6.40
C LEU A 555 4.75 34.20 6.30
N PHE A 556 4.72 33.23 5.39
CA PHE A 556 3.70 32.21 5.28
C PHE A 556 4.24 30.92 5.92
N PRO A 557 3.78 30.57 7.14
CA PRO A 557 4.26 29.37 7.81
C PRO A 557 3.71 28.10 7.14
N LYS A 558 4.45 27.00 7.28
CA LYS A 558 3.97 25.67 6.90
C LYS A 558 2.59 25.39 7.50
N GLY A 559 1.68 24.85 6.69
CA GLY A 559 0.32 24.52 7.07
C GLY A 559 -0.69 25.67 6.90
N TYR A 560 -0.23 26.87 6.56
CA TYR A 560 -1.10 28.02 6.34
C TYR A 560 -1.88 27.87 5.03
N GLN A 561 -3.21 28.03 5.08
CA GLN A 561 -4.09 28.06 3.91
C GLN A 561 -4.03 29.45 3.28
N VAL A 562 -3.40 29.57 2.11
CA VAL A 562 -3.18 30.85 1.44
C VAL A 562 -4.48 31.33 0.79
N THR A 563 -4.85 32.57 1.10
CA THR A 563 -6.02 33.29 0.57
C THR A 563 -5.57 34.44 -0.33
N CYS A 564 -6.44 34.89 -1.23
CA CYS A 564 -6.17 36.09 -2.03
C CYS A 564 -6.09 37.35 -1.16
N THR A 565 -6.88 37.40 -0.09
CA THR A 565 -6.95 38.55 0.82
C THR A 565 -5.71 38.75 1.70
N ASP A 566 -4.79 37.78 1.68
CA ASP A 566 -3.52 37.90 2.39
C ASP A 566 -2.61 38.94 1.72
N CYS A 567 -2.68 39.06 0.40
CA CYS A 567 -1.86 39.98 -0.39
C CYS A 567 -2.66 41.07 -1.10
N HIS A 568 -3.96 40.86 -1.41
CA HIS A 568 -4.78 41.80 -2.17
C HIS A 568 -6.02 42.26 -1.40
N ASP A 569 -6.51 43.47 -1.72
CA ASP A 569 -7.74 43.99 -1.11
C ASP A 569 -9.05 43.38 -1.69
N ASN A 570 -9.00 42.67 -2.84
CA ASN A 570 -10.16 42.04 -3.49
C ASN A 570 -10.03 40.51 -3.63
N GLU A 571 -11.17 39.82 -3.58
CA GLU A 571 -11.33 38.38 -3.89
C GLU A 571 -11.40 38.09 -5.41
N LEU A 572 -11.04 36.86 -5.84
CA LEU A 572 -10.92 36.36 -7.23
C LEU A 572 -12.19 36.39 -8.10
#